data_AF-A0A822G6Q8-F1
#
_entry.id   AF-A0A822G6Q8-F1
#
_cell.length_a   1.000
_cell.length_b   1.000
_cell.length_c   1.000
_cell.angle_alpha   90.00
_cell.angle_beta   90.00
_cell.angle_gamma   90.00
#
_symmetry.space_group_name_H-M   'P 1'
#
loop_
_entity.id
_entity.type
_entity.pdbx_description
1 polymer ?
#
loop_
_entity_poly.entity_id
_entity_poly.type
_entity_poly.pdbx_seq_one_letter_code
_entity_poly.pdbx_strand_id
1 'polypeptide(L)'
;MIHSRDGARVAIYCLWYGTNKDRKLLIKSFKSFVVKIAKEEQGYPVLWTIFDVVDDTKLVSKIILQELMSNFDEIINDSHGKKVLMYLIAPRNTKHLQYELVQLMKTSDALNTSKKDSEIRQNELFEYCKSYFLEYFTNNILATLKDGFRGFMMTEMIERLSSDDNLSAFYTSISIVLSTSSVEPQAETNLIEHQISHNVLRHLIIADGKRQKKNKHNETLVSTLLSSISPDKLRTWILCNRGCFIFVMYI
;
A
#
# COMPACT_ATOMS: atom_id res chain seq x y z
N MET A 1 -10.79 -11.66 -23.31
CA MET A 1 -9.92 -12.84 -23.15
C MET A 1 -9.29 -12.89 -21.77
N ILE A 2 -8.70 -11.82 -21.26
CA ILE A 2 -7.99 -11.82 -19.95
C ILE A 2 -8.88 -12.06 -18.71
N HIS A 3 -10.21 -12.07 -18.86
CA HIS A 3 -11.15 -12.43 -17.80
C HIS A 3 -11.22 -13.95 -17.55
N SER A 4 -10.74 -14.79 -18.47
CA SER A 4 -10.66 -16.25 -18.27
C SER A 4 -9.29 -16.65 -17.75
N ARG A 5 -9.20 -17.77 -17.02
CA ARG A 5 -7.95 -18.30 -16.47
C ARG A 5 -6.88 -18.49 -17.56
N ASP A 6 -7.24 -19.12 -18.67
CA ASP A 6 -6.29 -19.39 -19.75
C ASP A 6 -5.96 -18.11 -20.54
N GLY A 7 -6.93 -17.23 -20.75
CA GLY A 7 -6.69 -15.96 -21.43
C GLY A 7 -5.77 -15.04 -20.63
N ALA A 8 -5.90 -15.01 -19.30
CA ALA A 8 -4.99 -14.31 -18.40
C ALA A 8 -3.58 -14.90 -18.46
N ARG A 9 -3.45 -16.23 -18.39
CA ARG A 9 -2.15 -16.91 -18.50
C ARG A 9 -1.46 -16.64 -19.83
N VAL A 10 -2.20 -16.68 -20.94
CA VAL A 10 -1.67 -16.30 -22.26
C VAL A 10 -1.17 -14.87 -22.25
N ALA A 11 -1.92 -13.92 -21.68
CA ALA A 11 -1.47 -12.53 -21.57
C ALA A 11 -0.20 -12.39 -20.72
N ILE A 12 -0.08 -13.11 -19.61
CA ILE A 12 1.14 -13.16 -18.78
C ILE A 12 2.32 -13.67 -19.60
N TYR A 13 2.17 -14.78 -20.33
CA TYR A 13 3.24 -15.30 -21.19
C TYR A 13 3.61 -14.35 -22.33
N CYS A 14 2.63 -13.69 -22.95
CA CYS A 14 2.89 -12.64 -23.95
C CYS A 14 3.69 -11.48 -23.36
N LEU A 15 3.46 -11.10 -22.09
CA LEU A 15 4.27 -10.09 -21.41
C LEU A 15 5.69 -10.58 -21.13
N TRP A 16 5.83 -11.82 -20.65
CA TRP A 16 7.14 -12.40 -20.33
C TRP A 16 8.05 -12.54 -21.53
N TYR A 17 7.55 -13.11 -22.63
CA TYR A 17 8.35 -13.42 -23.83
C TYR A 17 8.25 -12.36 -24.93
N GLY A 18 7.28 -11.45 -24.84
CA GLY A 18 7.09 -10.40 -25.83
C GLY A 18 8.21 -9.37 -25.84
N THR A 19 8.46 -8.79 -27.00
CA THR A 19 9.41 -7.68 -27.14
C THR A 19 8.86 -6.40 -26.50
N ASN A 20 9.69 -5.37 -26.36
CA ASN A 20 9.23 -4.04 -25.93
C ASN A 20 8.11 -3.48 -26.82
N LYS A 21 8.11 -3.83 -28.11
CA LYS A 21 7.05 -3.44 -29.05
C LYS A 21 5.73 -4.15 -28.70
N ASP A 22 5.79 -5.45 -28.42
CA ASP A 22 4.61 -6.26 -28.09
C ASP A 22 4.01 -5.84 -26.75
N ARG A 23 4.85 -5.66 -25.71
CA ARG A 23 4.45 -5.14 -24.40
C ARG A 23 3.74 -3.79 -24.54
N LYS A 24 4.29 -2.87 -25.34
CA LYS A 24 3.69 -1.56 -25.60
C LYS A 24 2.33 -1.64 -26.29
N LEU A 25 2.17 -2.54 -27.26
CA LEU A 25 0.88 -2.76 -27.93
C LEU A 25 -0.17 -3.33 -26.96
N LEU A 26 0.23 -4.30 -26.12
CA LEU A 26 -0.65 -4.90 -25.14
C LEU A 26 -1.10 -3.90 -24.05
N ILE A 27 -0.19 -3.08 -23.51
CA ILE A 27 -0.55 -2.04 -22.53
C ILE A 27 -1.54 -1.04 -23.14
N LYS A 28 -1.33 -0.65 -24.40
CA LYS A 28 -2.23 0.28 -25.09
C LYS A 28 -3.63 -0.30 -25.29
N SER A 29 -3.77 -1.62 -25.48
CA SER A 29 -5.08 -2.25 -25.62
C SER A 29 -5.86 -2.34 -24.30
N PHE A 30 -5.19 -2.14 -23.15
CA PHE A 30 -5.82 -2.12 -21.83
C PHE A 30 -6.40 -0.76 -21.46
N LYS A 31 -6.04 0.31 -22.20
CA LYS A 31 -6.56 1.66 -21.97
C LYS A 31 -8.10 1.64 -21.92
N SER A 32 -8.67 2.36 -20.95
CA SER A 32 -10.09 2.43 -20.64
C SER A 32 -10.72 1.16 -20.05
N PHE A 33 -9.92 0.10 -19.86
CA PHE A 33 -10.36 -1.14 -19.22
C PHE A 33 -9.56 -1.45 -17.95
N VAL A 34 -8.60 -0.61 -17.55
CA VAL A 34 -7.65 -0.93 -16.48
C VAL A 34 -8.36 -1.17 -15.14
N VAL A 35 -9.34 -0.34 -14.80
CA VAL A 35 -10.14 -0.50 -13.58
C VAL A 35 -10.88 -1.83 -13.58
N LYS A 36 -11.49 -2.21 -14.71
CA LYS A 36 -12.17 -3.51 -14.85
C LYS A 36 -11.19 -4.67 -14.66
N ILE A 37 -10.02 -4.60 -15.30
CA ILE A 37 -8.98 -5.63 -15.19
C ILE A 37 -8.49 -5.77 -13.74
N ALA A 38 -8.31 -4.66 -13.03
CA ALA A 38 -7.85 -4.65 -11.64
C ALA A 38 -8.82 -5.36 -10.68
N LYS A 39 -10.13 -5.35 -11.00
CA LYS A 39 -11.19 -5.93 -10.18
C LYS A 39 -11.55 -7.37 -10.56
N GLU A 40 -10.98 -7.89 -11.64
CA GLU A 40 -11.22 -9.27 -12.08
C GLU A 40 -10.18 -10.23 -11.48
N GLU A 41 -10.65 -11.37 -10.94
CA GLU A 41 -9.81 -12.41 -10.33
C GLU A 41 -8.67 -12.88 -11.24
N GLN A 42 -8.96 -13.06 -12.53
CA GLN A 42 -7.97 -13.48 -13.53
C GLN A 42 -7.23 -12.28 -14.16
N GLY A 43 -7.79 -11.08 -14.05
CA GLY A 43 -7.25 -9.87 -14.68
C GLY A 43 -6.12 -9.23 -13.87
N TYR A 44 -6.28 -9.10 -12.54
CA TYR A 44 -5.30 -8.40 -11.70
C TYR A 44 -3.87 -8.99 -11.76
N PRO A 45 -3.64 -10.31 -11.89
CA PRO A 45 -2.29 -10.87 -12.04
C PRO A 45 -1.59 -10.40 -13.33
N VAL A 46 -2.33 -10.04 -14.38
CA VAL A 46 -1.77 -9.46 -15.61
C VAL A 46 -1.18 -8.08 -15.34
N LEU A 47 -1.84 -7.26 -14.48
CA LEU A 47 -1.30 -5.96 -14.08
C LEU A 47 -0.03 -6.11 -13.24
N TRP A 48 0.03 -7.09 -12.33
CA TRP A 48 1.26 -7.40 -11.59
C TRP A 48 2.41 -7.75 -12.53
N THR A 49 2.12 -8.55 -13.56
CA THR A 49 3.11 -8.91 -14.57
C THR A 49 3.63 -7.69 -15.32
N ILE A 50 2.75 -6.75 -15.69
CA ILE A 50 3.15 -5.47 -16.30
C ILE A 50 4.14 -4.73 -15.40
N PHE A 51 3.86 -4.66 -14.09
CA PHE A 51 4.73 -3.98 -13.14
C PHE A 51 6.11 -4.64 -13.00
N ASP A 52 6.19 -5.96 -13.19
CA ASP A 52 7.43 -6.71 -13.07
C ASP A 52 8.31 -6.69 -14.33
N VAL A 53 7.72 -6.64 -15.53
CA VAL A 53 8.48 -6.91 -16.78
C VAL A 53 8.57 -5.74 -17.78
N VAL A 54 7.85 -4.64 -17.56
CA VAL A 54 7.82 -3.55 -18.53
C VAL A 54 8.85 -2.48 -18.16
N ASP A 55 9.95 -2.38 -18.93
CA ASP A 55 11.02 -1.39 -18.69
C ASP A 55 10.54 0.07 -18.89
N ASP A 56 9.58 0.31 -19.79
CA ASP A 56 8.99 1.63 -20.08
C ASP A 56 7.94 1.99 -19.01
N THR A 57 8.41 2.32 -17.82
CA THR A 57 7.58 2.71 -16.67
C THR A 57 6.80 4.00 -16.92
N LYS A 58 7.28 4.92 -17.76
CA LYS A 58 6.52 6.12 -18.16
C LYS A 58 5.25 5.76 -18.93
N LEU A 59 5.32 4.76 -19.82
CA LEU A 59 4.14 4.23 -20.50
C LEU A 59 3.17 3.58 -19.51
N VAL A 60 3.68 2.77 -18.57
CA VAL A 60 2.87 2.13 -17.52
C VAL A 60 2.18 3.19 -16.67
N SER A 61 2.91 4.22 -16.21
CA SER A 61 2.36 5.34 -15.45
C SER A 61 1.24 6.05 -16.21
N LYS A 62 1.47 6.38 -17.48
CA LYS A 62 0.51 7.15 -18.29
C LYS A 62 -0.78 6.39 -18.61
N ILE A 63 -0.72 5.08 -18.82
CA ILE A 63 -1.89 4.29 -19.26
C ILE A 63 -2.51 3.54 -18.10
N ILE A 64 -1.71 2.83 -17.32
CA ILE A 64 -2.19 1.94 -16.27
C ILE A 64 -2.36 2.72 -14.97
N LEU A 65 -1.28 3.31 -14.45
CA LEU A 65 -1.33 3.94 -13.13
C LEU A 65 -2.24 5.16 -13.12
N GLN A 66 -2.26 5.97 -14.18
CA GLN A 66 -3.17 7.11 -14.28
C GLN A 66 -4.64 6.69 -14.12
N GLU A 67 -5.09 5.63 -14.82
CA GLU A 67 -6.46 5.12 -14.67
C GLU A 67 -6.73 4.53 -13.28
N LEU A 68 -5.75 3.82 -12.70
CA LEU A 68 -5.87 3.29 -11.34
C LEU A 68 -5.97 4.43 -10.30
N MET A 69 -5.11 5.44 -10.39
CA MET A 69 -5.08 6.55 -9.44
C MET A 69 -6.30 7.46 -9.58
N SER A 70 -6.82 7.67 -10.79
CA SER A 70 -8.07 8.42 -10.99
C SER A 70 -9.31 7.70 -10.44
N ASN A 71 -9.24 6.39 -10.18
CA ASN A 71 -10.34 5.59 -9.62
C ASN A 71 -9.92 4.91 -8.31
N PHE A 72 -9.04 5.55 -7.55
CA PHE A 72 -8.39 4.96 -6.38
C PHE A 72 -9.39 4.43 -5.36
N ASP A 73 -10.43 5.22 -5.03
CA ASP A 73 -11.48 4.85 -4.07
C ASP A 73 -12.21 3.58 -4.49
N GLU A 74 -12.58 3.45 -5.77
CA GLU A 74 -13.24 2.24 -6.26
C GLU A 74 -12.33 1.01 -6.11
N ILE A 75 -11.04 1.17 -6.42
CA ILE A 75 -10.08 0.07 -6.47
C ILE A 75 -9.70 -0.40 -5.06
N ILE A 76 -9.47 0.51 -4.11
CA ILE A 76 -9.09 0.14 -2.74
C ILE A 76 -10.24 -0.52 -1.97
N ASN A 77 -11.49 -0.24 -2.37
CA ASN A 77 -12.68 -0.88 -1.81
C ASN A 77 -12.99 -2.25 -2.46
N ASP A 78 -12.35 -2.61 -3.58
CA ASP A 78 -12.55 -3.89 -4.27
C ASP A 78 -11.66 -5.02 -3.71
N SER A 79 -12.17 -6.26 -3.69
CA SER A 79 -11.46 -7.43 -3.14
C SER A 79 -10.20 -7.82 -3.92
N HIS A 80 -10.17 -7.56 -5.23
CA HIS A 80 -9.03 -7.80 -6.12
C HIS A 80 -8.23 -6.53 -6.36
N GLY A 81 -8.91 -5.39 -6.57
CA GLY A 81 -8.31 -4.09 -6.83
C GLY A 81 -7.31 -3.68 -5.75
N LYS A 82 -7.64 -3.86 -4.47
CA LYS A 82 -6.74 -3.56 -3.36
C LYS A 82 -5.44 -4.36 -3.39
N LYS A 83 -5.43 -5.56 -4.01
CA LYS A 83 -4.23 -6.37 -4.17
C LYS A 83 -3.32 -5.81 -5.28
N VAL A 84 -3.87 -5.15 -6.30
CA VAL A 84 -3.10 -4.39 -7.31
C VAL A 84 -2.36 -3.22 -6.64
N LEU A 85 -3.08 -2.45 -5.81
CA LEU A 85 -2.49 -1.36 -5.04
C LEU A 85 -1.41 -1.86 -4.07
N MET A 86 -1.68 -2.98 -3.38
CA MET A 86 -0.71 -3.59 -2.49
C MET A 86 0.56 -4.04 -3.23
N TYR A 87 0.45 -4.54 -4.45
CA TYR A 87 1.60 -4.94 -5.26
C TYR A 87 2.48 -3.74 -5.65
N LEU A 88 1.88 -2.57 -5.86
CA LEU A 88 2.63 -1.33 -6.13
C LEU A 88 3.40 -0.84 -4.89
N ILE A 89 2.92 -1.13 -3.67
CA ILE A 89 3.55 -0.76 -2.40
C ILE A 89 4.57 -1.82 -1.94
N ALA A 90 4.20 -3.09 -1.90
CA ALA A 90 4.99 -4.19 -1.39
C ALA A 90 4.98 -5.36 -2.39
N PRO A 91 5.68 -5.22 -3.54
CA PRO A 91 5.65 -6.20 -4.60
C PRO A 91 6.08 -7.58 -4.09
N ARG A 92 5.34 -8.62 -4.46
CA ARG A 92 5.63 -10.01 -4.12
C ARG A 92 5.70 -10.32 -2.60
N ASN A 93 5.16 -9.45 -1.73
CA ASN A 93 5.10 -9.70 -0.30
C ASN A 93 3.99 -10.71 0.05
N THR A 94 4.37 -11.95 0.34
CA THR A 94 3.43 -13.06 0.62
C THR A 94 2.70 -12.93 1.96
N LYS A 95 3.02 -11.94 2.79
CA LYS A 95 2.21 -11.62 3.99
C LYS A 95 0.82 -11.10 3.60
N HIS A 96 0.72 -10.48 2.43
CA HIS A 96 -0.48 -9.77 1.99
C HIS A 96 -1.05 -10.30 0.67
N LEU A 97 -0.23 -11.04 -0.08
CA LEU A 97 -0.53 -11.52 -1.42
C LEU A 97 -0.55 -13.05 -1.45
N GLN A 98 -1.39 -13.63 -2.32
CA GLN A 98 -1.52 -15.08 -2.47
C GLN A 98 -0.19 -15.70 -2.89
N TYR A 99 0.28 -16.65 -2.07
CA TYR A 99 1.59 -17.30 -2.25
C TYR A 99 1.77 -17.89 -3.66
N GLU A 100 0.79 -18.64 -4.16
CA GLU A 100 0.88 -19.31 -5.46
C GLU A 100 1.05 -18.33 -6.63
N LEU A 101 0.32 -17.21 -6.60
CA LEU A 101 0.45 -16.18 -7.63
C LEU A 101 1.79 -15.47 -7.53
N VAL A 102 2.29 -15.22 -6.32
CA VAL A 102 3.64 -14.66 -6.14
C VAL A 102 4.70 -15.61 -6.68
N GLN A 103 4.59 -16.93 -6.45
CA GLN A 103 5.52 -17.90 -7.04
C GLN A 103 5.44 -17.91 -8.56
N LEU A 104 4.23 -17.81 -9.13
CA LEU A 104 4.06 -17.66 -10.58
C LEU A 104 4.80 -16.42 -11.10
N MET A 105 4.64 -15.25 -10.46
CA MET A 105 5.35 -14.03 -10.89
C MET A 105 6.86 -14.19 -10.84
N LYS A 106 7.41 -14.84 -9.80
CA LYS A 106 8.86 -15.09 -9.68
C LYS A 106 9.44 -15.92 -10.81
N THR A 107 8.64 -16.73 -11.50
CA THR A 107 9.14 -17.53 -12.64
C THR A 107 9.66 -16.67 -13.79
N SER A 108 9.22 -15.40 -13.90
CA SER A 108 9.71 -14.49 -14.93
C SER A 108 11.16 -14.07 -14.72
N ASP A 109 11.68 -14.14 -13.49
CA ASP A 109 13.02 -13.63 -13.15
C ASP A 109 14.12 -14.41 -13.88
N ALA A 110 13.90 -15.71 -14.08
CA ALA A 110 14.83 -16.58 -14.82
C ALA A 110 14.89 -16.27 -16.32
N LEU A 111 13.89 -15.57 -16.87
CA LEU A 111 13.79 -15.31 -18.30
C LEU A 111 14.70 -14.16 -18.75
N ASN A 112 15.07 -13.26 -17.84
CA ASN A 112 15.93 -12.10 -18.10
C ASN A 112 15.51 -11.26 -19.34
N THR A 113 14.20 -11.14 -19.59
CA THR A 113 13.64 -10.43 -20.76
C THR A 113 13.42 -8.94 -20.50
N SER A 114 13.76 -8.46 -19.32
CA SER A 114 13.64 -7.06 -18.88
C SER A 114 15.04 -6.55 -18.59
N LYS A 115 15.44 -5.44 -19.21
CA LYS A 115 16.80 -4.91 -19.07
C LYS A 115 16.94 -3.97 -17.88
N LYS A 116 15.84 -3.30 -17.49
CA LYS A 116 15.82 -2.44 -16.31
C LYS A 116 15.81 -3.32 -15.06
N ASP A 117 16.64 -2.95 -14.09
CA ASP A 117 16.66 -3.57 -12.78
C ASP A 117 15.26 -3.56 -12.12
N SER A 118 14.92 -4.65 -11.44
CA SER A 118 13.60 -4.83 -10.85
C SER A 118 13.29 -3.80 -9.77
N GLU A 119 14.26 -3.47 -8.92
CA GLU A 119 14.08 -2.50 -7.84
C GLU A 119 13.91 -1.09 -8.41
N ILE A 120 14.73 -0.71 -9.41
CA ILE A 120 14.58 0.58 -10.10
C ILE A 120 13.18 0.71 -10.71
N ARG A 121 12.70 -0.30 -11.43
CA ARG A 121 11.35 -0.30 -12.02
C ARG A 121 10.28 -0.17 -10.95
N GLN A 122 10.35 -0.98 -9.90
CA GLN A 122 9.36 -0.94 -8.82
C GLN A 122 9.34 0.40 -8.10
N ASN A 123 10.50 1.06 -7.95
CA ASN A 123 10.60 2.37 -7.33
C ASN A 123 10.01 3.46 -8.23
N GLU A 124 10.31 3.47 -9.54
CA GLU A 124 9.69 4.42 -10.47
C GLU A 124 8.15 4.33 -10.48
N LEU A 125 7.58 3.11 -10.41
CA LEU A 125 6.13 2.91 -10.36
C LEU A 125 5.53 3.36 -9.03
N PHE A 126 6.20 3.07 -7.90
CA PHE A 126 5.76 3.52 -6.57
C PHE A 126 5.83 5.04 -6.43
N GLU A 127 6.91 5.66 -6.90
CA GLU A 127 7.10 7.11 -6.89
C GLU A 127 5.98 7.85 -7.62
N TYR A 128 5.46 7.29 -8.72
CA TYR A 128 4.29 7.84 -9.40
C TYR A 128 3.02 7.81 -8.53
N CYS A 129 2.84 6.75 -7.73
CA CYS A 129 1.60 6.54 -6.96
C CYS A 129 1.62 7.17 -5.57
N LYS A 130 2.80 7.44 -5.00
CA LYS A 130 2.95 7.73 -3.56
C LYS A 130 2.08 8.87 -3.05
N SER A 131 1.92 9.94 -3.83
CA SER A 131 1.12 11.10 -3.42
C SER A 131 -0.36 10.75 -3.30
N TYR A 132 -0.89 9.93 -4.21
CA TYR A 132 -2.29 9.47 -4.18
C TYR A 132 -2.57 8.61 -2.96
N PHE A 133 -1.65 7.69 -2.63
CA PHE A 133 -1.76 6.89 -1.42
C PHE A 133 -1.70 7.76 -0.15
N LEU A 134 -0.78 8.73 -0.09
CA LEU A 134 -0.64 9.61 1.07
C LEU A 134 -1.91 10.44 1.28
N GLU A 135 -2.44 11.01 0.20
CA GLU A 135 -3.67 11.78 0.22
C GLU A 135 -4.85 10.92 0.70
N TYR A 136 -5.04 9.74 0.13
CA TYR A 136 -6.12 8.84 0.54
C TYR A 136 -6.03 8.48 2.02
N PHE A 137 -4.86 7.99 2.49
CA PHE A 137 -4.73 7.55 3.88
C PHE A 137 -4.87 8.72 4.86
N THR A 138 -4.33 9.90 4.53
CA THR A 138 -4.47 11.11 5.35
C THR A 138 -5.94 11.49 5.53
N ASN A 139 -6.75 11.38 4.47
CA ASN A 139 -8.17 11.73 4.49
C ASN A 139 -9.08 10.61 5.05
N ASN A 140 -8.59 9.37 5.19
CA ASN A 140 -9.39 8.20 5.55
C ASN A 140 -8.82 7.42 6.75
N ILE A 141 -8.13 8.08 7.68
CA ILE A 141 -7.45 7.43 8.82
C ILE A 141 -8.40 6.51 9.62
N LEU A 142 -9.58 7.01 10.00
CA LEU A 142 -10.50 6.24 10.86
C LEU A 142 -10.91 4.91 10.21
N ALA A 143 -11.35 4.97 8.96
CA ALA A 143 -11.73 3.79 8.18
C ALA A 143 -10.53 2.86 7.94
N THR A 144 -9.36 3.44 7.67
CA THR A 144 -8.12 2.69 7.43
C THR A 144 -7.65 1.93 8.66
N LEU A 145 -7.68 2.56 9.85
CA LEU A 145 -7.29 1.91 11.10
C LEU A 145 -8.23 0.76 11.48
N LYS A 146 -9.47 0.78 11.02
CA LYS A 146 -10.45 -0.28 11.32
C LYS A 146 -10.44 -1.42 10.32
N ASP A 147 -9.87 -1.22 9.14
CA ASP A 147 -9.71 -2.26 8.12
C ASP A 147 -8.30 -2.85 8.20
N GLY A 148 -8.19 -4.15 8.48
CA GLY A 148 -6.89 -4.79 8.64
C GLY A 148 -6.03 -4.71 7.37
N PHE A 149 -6.62 -4.91 6.19
CA PHE A 149 -5.86 -4.91 4.94
C PHE A 149 -5.39 -3.50 4.56
N ARG A 150 -6.26 -2.49 4.62
CA ARG A 150 -5.90 -1.09 4.35
C ARG A 150 -4.93 -0.55 5.39
N GLY A 151 -5.16 -0.88 6.66
CA GLY A 151 -4.26 -0.56 7.74
C GLY A 151 -2.85 -1.10 7.49
N PHE A 152 -2.72 -2.39 7.17
CA PHE A 152 -1.41 -2.96 6.85
C PHE A 152 -0.81 -2.41 5.55
N MET A 153 -1.62 -2.13 4.52
CA MET A 153 -1.17 -1.44 3.31
C MET A 153 -0.55 -0.07 3.63
N MET A 154 -1.21 0.71 4.48
CA MET A 154 -0.69 1.99 4.98
C MET A 154 0.65 1.78 5.73
N THR A 155 0.77 0.75 6.57
CA THR A 155 2.04 0.49 7.27
C THR A 155 3.18 0.13 6.32
N GLU A 156 2.93 -0.70 5.31
CA GLU A 156 3.94 -1.07 4.30
C GLU A 156 4.35 0.14 3.46
N MET A 157 3.39 1.02 3.15
CA MET A 157 3.68 2.29 2.47
C MET A 157 4.61 3.16 3.31
N ILE A 158 4.30 3.38 4.58
CA ILE A 158 5.11 4.22 5.48
C ILE A 158 6.52 3.64 5.65
N GLU A 159 6.68 2.32 5.76
CA GLU A 159 8.01 1.69 5.81
C GLU A 159 8.82 1.90 4.51
N ARG A 160 8.12 1.97 3.36
CA ARG A 160 8.73 2.11 2.04
C ARG A 160 9.14 3.54 1.70
N LEU A 161 8.40 4.56 2.16
CA LEU A 161 8.70 5.96 1.87
C LEU A 161 10.13 6.35 2.23
N SER A 162 10.67 7.32 1.49
CA SER A 162 11.95 7.94 1.81
C SER A 162 11.84 8.72 3.11
N SER A 163 12.97 8.82 3.82
CA SER A 163 13.11 9.69 4.99
C SER A 163 12.76 11.15 4.71
N ASP A 164 12.92 11.58 3.46
CA ASP A 164 12.75 12.98 3.05
C ASP A 164 11.32 13.30 2.59
N ASP A 165 10.46 12.29 2.46
CA ASP A 165 9.05 12.51 2.18
C ASP A 165 8.37 13.23 3.36
N ASN A 166 7.64 14.31 3.07
CA ASN A 166 6.92 15.08 4.09
C ASN A 166 5.68 14.32 4.56
N LEU A 167 5.66 13.96 5.85
CA LEU A 167 4.57 13.26 6.51
C LEU A 167 3.85 14.10 7.56
N SER A 168 4.16 15.39 7.72
CA SER A 168 3.59 16.22 8.78
C SER A 168 2.06 16.27 8.70
N ALA A 169 1.47 16.40 7.50
CA ALA A 169 0.01 16.38 7.32
C ALA A 169 -0.62 15.04 7.72
N PHE A 170 0.02 13.93 7.36
CA PHE A 170 -0.40 12.58 7.74
C PHE A 170 -0.32 12.39 9.26
N TYR A 171 0.81 12.78 9.89
CA TYR A 171 1.03 12.70 11.33
C TYR A 171 0.05 13.57 12.13
N THR A 172 -0.23 14.79 11.67
CA THR A 172 -1.25 15.65 12.29
C THR A 172 -2.62 15.00 12.19
N SER A 173 -3.01 14.51 11.01
CA SER A 173 -4.34 13.92 10.79
C SER A 173 -4.57 12.68 11.65
N ILE A 174 -3.60 11.75 11.70
CA ILE A 174 -3.72 10.57 12.56
C ILE A 174 -3.70 10.93 14.04
N SER A 175 -2.90 11.92 14.45
CA SER A 175 -2.86 12.36 15.85
C SER A 175 -4.18 13.00 16.30
N ILE A 176 -4.84 13.76 15.44
CA ILE A 176 -6.19 14.31 15.68
C ILE A 176 -7.21 13.18 15.81
N VAL A 177 -7.20 12.21 14.89
CA VAL A 177 -8.15 11.08 14.94
C VAL A 177 -7.95 10.28 16.22
N LEU A 178 -6.70 10.00 16.59
CA LEU A 178 -6.40 9.28 17.83
C LEU A 178 -6.76 10.10 19.07
N SER A 179 -6.54 11.42 19.09
CA SER A 179 -6.92 12.27 20.24
C SER A 179 -8.44 12.29 20.46
N THR A 180 -9.25 12.00 19.45
CA THR A 180 -10.71 11.82 19.57
C THR A 180 -11.13 10.40 19.97
N SER A 181 -10.20 9.45 20.10
CA SER A 181 -10.52 8.06 20.42
C SER A 181 -11.29 7.94 21.73
N SER A 182 -12.37 7.17 21.73
CA SER A 182 -13.08 6.78 22.95
C SER A 182 -12.39 5.57 23.59
N VAL A 183 -12.57 5.40 24.90
CA VAL A 183 -12.20 4.19 25.65
C VAL A 183 -13.40 3.25 25.84
N GLU A 184 -14.59 3.65 25.40
CA GLU A 184 -15.78 2.83 25.50
C GLU A 184 -15.75 1.68 24.49
N PRO A 185 -15.97 0.42 24.89
CA PRO A 185 -15.80 -0.74 24.01
C PRO A 185 -16.63 -0.72 22.72
N GLN A 186 -17.84 -0.14 22.74
CA GLN A 186 -18.74 -0.09 21.59
C GLN A 186 -18.67 1.22 20.79
N ALA A 187 -17.90 2.21 21.26
CA ALA A 187 -17.81 3.47 20.55
C ALA A 187 -17.12 3.28 19.20
N GLU A 188 -17.68 3.89 18.17
CA GLU A 188 -17.07 3.86 16.84
C GLU A 188 -15.65 4.45 16.87
N THR A 189 -15.38 5.42 17.73
CA THR A 189 -14.05 6.01 17.87
C THR A 189 -13.13 5.22 18.79
N ASN A 190 -13.49 4.04 19.29
CA ASN A 190 -12.55 3.24 20.06
C ASN A 190 -11.47 2.65 19.14
N LEU A 191 -10.32 3.32 19.07
CA LEU A 191 -9.19 2.91 18.23
C LEU A 191 -8.07 2.26 19.03
N ILE A 192 -7.95 2.63 20.31
CA ILE A 192 -6.88 2.18 21.20
C ILE A 192 -7.12 0.76 21.69
N GLU A 193 -8.37 0.41 22.03
CA GLU A 193 -8.70 -0.94 22.46
C GLU A 193 -9.29 -1.81 21.35
N HIS A 194 -9.64 -1.25 20.19
CA HIS A 194 -10.14 -2.06 19.07
C HIS A 194 -9.05 -2.99 18.52
N GLN A 195 -9.40 -4.27 18.34
CA GLN A 195 -8.44 -5.35 18.02
C GLN A 195 -7.64 -5.05 16.74
N ILE A 196 -8.31 -4.61 15.68
CA ILE A 196 -7.64 -4.33 14.41
C ILE A 196 -6.84 -3.04 14.52
N SER A 197 -7.43 -1.99 15.07
CA SER A 197 -6.84 -0.65 15.12
C SER A 197 -5.59 -0.60 15.97
N HIS A 198 -5.61 -1.21 17.16
CA HIS A 198 -4.41 -1.38 17.97
C HIS A 198 -3.28 -2.08 17.20
N ASN A 199 -3.59 -3.17 16.48
CA ASN A 199 -2.58 -3.92 15.75
C ASN A 199 -2.02 -3.11 14.58
N VAL A 200 -2.86 -2.39 13.83
CA VAL A 200 -2.42 -1.50 12.75
C VAL A 200 -1.55 -0.38 13.31
N LEU A 201 -1.97 0.28 14.39
CA LEU A 201 -1.20 1.36 15.05
C LEU A 201 0.17 0.89 15.50
N ARG A 202 0.24 -0.29 16.13
CA ARG A 202 1.51 -0.91 16.51
C ARG A 202 2.45 -1.08 15.31
N HIS A 203 1.94 -1.61 14.20
CA HIS A 203 2.77 -1.81 13.00
C HIS A 203 3.13 -0.50 12.30
N LEU A 204 2.26 0.52 12.39
CA LEU A 204 2.53 1.85 11.85
C LEU A 204 3.69 2.54 12.59
N ILE A 205 3.71 2.47 13.92
CA ILE A 205 4.80 3.01 14.74
C ILE A 205 6.12 2.29 14.41
N ILE A 206 6.09 0.97 14.28
CA ILE A 206 7.26 0.18 13.89
C ILE A 206 7.74 0.55 12.47
N ALA A 207 6.81 0.73 11.53
CA ALA A 207 7.10 1.12 10.15
C ALA A 207 7.77 2.49 10.08
N ASP A 208 7.24 3.51 10.78
CA ASP A 208 7.89 4.82 10.88
C ASP A 208 9.27 4.69 11.54
N GLY A 209 9.39 3.95 12.65
CA GLY A 209 10.68 3.71 13.30
C GLY A 209 11.73 3.09 12.38
N LYS A 210 11.35 2.13 11.52
CA LYS A 210 12.24 1.55 10.51
C LYS A 210 12.60 2.55 9.40
N ARG A 211 11.63 3.36 8.94
CA ARG A 211 11.86 4.42 7.96
C ARG A 211 12.88 5.44 8.48
N GLN A 212 12.75 5.87 9.74
CA GLN A 212 13.63 6.84 10.38
C GLN A 212 15.06 6.32 10.61
N LYS A 213 15.25 5.02 10.77
CA LYS A 213 16.61 4.44 10.84
C LYS A 213 17.40 4.62 9.53
N LYS A 214 16.73 4.89 8.40
CA LYS A 214 17.37 5.11 7.11
C LYS A 214 18.08 6.48 7.03
N ASN A 215 17.58 7.51 7.73
CA ASN A 215 18.23 8.82 7.92
C ASN A 215 17.60 9.52 9.14
N LYS A 216 18.43 10.10 10.04
CA LYS A 216 17.96 10.77 11.26
C LYS A 216 17.16 12.04 10.94
N HIS A 217 15.83 11.98 10.99
CA HIS A 217 14.96 13.16 11.05
C HIS A 217 14.40 13.36 12.46
N ASN A 218 13.96 14.60 12.74
CA ASN A 218 13.49 15.01 14.06
C ASN A 218 11.98 14.78 14.27
N GLU A 219 11.18 14.68 13.20
CA GLU A 219 9.72 14.51 13.32
C GLU A 219 9.31 13.06 13.04
N THR A 220 8.67 12.45 14.03
CA THR A 220 8.14 11.08 14.00
C THR A 220 6.65 11.10 14.29
N LEU A 221 5.94 10.05 13.88
CA LEU A 221 4.53 9.88 14.23
C LEU A 221 4.32 10.01 15.75
N VAL A 222 5.19 9.38 16.55
CA VAL A 222 5.05 9.37 18.00
C VAL A 222 5.30 10.76 18.60
N SER A 223 6.30 11.51 18.11
CA SER A 223 6.53 12.88 18.61
C SER A 223 5.35 13.80 18.33
N THR A 224 4.73 13.70 17.15
CA THR A 224 3.54 14.49 16.79
C THR A 224 2.30 14.03 17.59
N LEU A 225 2.20 12.73 17.86
CA LEU A 225 1.12 12.18 18.69
C LEU A 225 1.19 12.69 20.13
N LEU A 226 2.38 12.65 20.74
CA LEU A 226 2.61 13.10 22.11
C LEU A 226 2.38 14.62 22.28
N SER A 227 2.67 15.42 21.24
CA SER A 227 2.39 16.86 21.28
C SER A 227 0.91 17.18 21.06
N SER A 228 0.14 16.29 20.45
CA SER A 228 -1.28 16.50 20.09
C SER A 228 -2.27 16.00 21.14
N ILE A 229 -1.85 15.19 22.12
CA ILE A 229 -2.74 14.55 23.09
C ILE A 229 -2.51 15.11 24.49
N SER A 230 -3.60 15.44 25.19
CA SER A 230 -3.52 15.92 26.57
C SER A 230 -3.01 14.83 27.54
N PRO A 231 -2.27 15.20 28.60
CA PRO A 231 -1.79 14.25 29.60
C PRO A 231 -2.90 13.39 30.22
N ASP A 232 -4.09 13.95 30.44
CA ASP A 232 -5.23 13.21 30.99
C ASP A 232 -5.73 12.12 30.05
N LYS A 233 -5.73 12.37 28.74
CA LYS A 233 -6.13 11.37 27.75
C LYS A 233 -5.05 10.30 27.57
N LEU A 234 -3.77 10.65 27.66
CA LEU A 234 -2.69 9.65 27.70
C LEU A 234 -2.84 8.72 28.91
N ARG A 235 -3.22 9.25 30.08
CA ARG A 235 -3.49 8.44 31.28
C ARG A 235 -4.60 7.43 31.05
N THR A 236 -5.69 7.79 30.38
CA THR A 236 -6.76 6.81 30.10
C THR A 236 -6.29 5.67 29.21
N TRP A 237 -5.36 5.93 28.28
CA TRP A 237 -4.80 4.88 27.43
C TRP A 237 -3.85 3.95 28.17
N ILE A 238 -3.04 4.47 29.09
CA ILE A 238 -2.13 3.65 29.92
C ILE A 238 -2.91 2.66 30.79
N LEU A 239 -4.12 3.03 31.21
CA LEU A 239 -5.00 2.16 32.00
C LEU A 239 -5.68 1.06 31.17
N CYS A 240 -5.67 1.18 29.83
CA CYS A 240 -6.18 0.17 28.91
C CYS A 240 -5.11 -0.87 28.58
N ASN A 241 -5.46 -2.16 28.59
CA ASN A 241 -4.52 -3.26 28.33
C ASN A 241 -3.82 -3.13 26.96
N ARG A 242 -4.56 -2.71 25.92
CA ARG A 242 -3.99 -2.47 24.57
C ARG A 242 -3.31 -1.10 24.45
N GLY A 243 -3.80 -0.10 25.17
CA GLY A 243 -3.27 1.26 25.08
C GLY A 243 -1.87 1.39 25.67
N CYS A 244 -1.54 0.66 26.73
CA CYS A 244 -0.20 0.69 27.31
C CYS A 244 0.89 0.17 26.34
N PHE A 245 0.56 -0.79 25.46
CA PHE A 245 1.52 -1.33 24.49
C PHE A 245 1.95 -0.32 23.42
N ILE A 246 1.11 0.67 23.10
CA ILE A 246 1.47 1.76 22.18
C ILE A 246 2.68 2.53 22.73
N PHE A 247 2.76 2.72 24.06
CA PHE A 247 3.84 3.44 24.72
C PHE A 247 5.08 2.58 24.98
N VAL A 248 4.93 1.28 25.20
CA VAL A 248 6.09 0.37 25.35
C VAL A 248 6.93 0.30 24.08
N MET A 249 6.33 0.50 22.90
CA MET A 249 7.05 0.52 21.63
C MET A 249 7.89 1.79 21.40
N TYR A 250 7.79 2.79 22.28
CA TYR A 250 8.57 4.03 22.26
C TYR A 250 9.85 3.96 23.10
N ILE A 251 9.89 3.08 24.13
CA ILE A 251 11.03 2.87 25.03
C ILE A 251 11.98 1.85 24.40
#